data_AF-A0A5C5W2F5-F1
#
_entry.id   AF-A0A5C5W2F5-F1
#
_cell.length_a   1.000
_cell.length_b   1.000
_cell.length_c   1.000
_cell.angle_alpha   90.00
_cell.angle_beta   90.00
_cell.angle_gamma   90.00
#
_symmetry.space_group_name_H-M   'P 1'
#
loop_
_entity.id
_entity.type
_entity.pdbx_description
1 polymer ?
#
loop_
_entity_poly.entity_id
_entity_poly.type
_entity_poly.pdbx_seq_one_letter_code
_entity_poly.pdbx_strand_id
1 'polypeptide(L)'
;MLLAHEGTELKQAVADAVNLVNAHSGKATIRLRFASDGLSDELDFVANSARLNGDMFTFVSGFETFGGKVAELAGISAEVIKH
;
A
#
# COMPACT_ATOMS: atom_id res chain seq x y z
N MET A 1 -1.85 2.27 28.92
CA MET A 1 -1.34 3.14 27.84
C MET A 1 -1.08 2.26 26.63
N LEU A 2 -1.99 2.20 25.65
CA LEU A 2 -1.94 1.25 24.52
C LEU A 2 -2.46 1.92 23.23
N LEU A 3 -1.75 2.94 22.75
CA LEU A 3 -2.08 3.66 21.50
C LEU A 3 -0.92 3.67 20.49
N ALA A 4 0.09 2.81 20.67
CA ALA A 4 1.28 2.80 19.81
C ALA A 4 1.37 1.60 18.84
N HIS A 5 0.40 0.67 18.85
CA HIS A 5 0.50 -0.55 18.03
C HIS A 5 0.00 -0.36 16.59
N GLU A 6 -1.11 0.35 16.40
CA GLU A 6 -1.79 0.44 15.09
C GLU A 6 -0.92 1.10 14.00
N GLY A 7 -0.14 2.14 14.32
CA GLY A 7 0.73 2.81 13.35
C GLY A 7 1.93 1.96 12.88
N THR A 8 2.38 1.00 13.70
CA THR A 8 3.54 0.16 13.39
C THR A 8 3.14 -0.98 12.45
N GLU A 9 1.96 -1.56 12.65
CA GLU A 9 1.42 -2.65 11.84
C GLU A 9 1.14 -2.20 10.40
N LEU A 10 0.55 -1.02 10.23
CA LEU A 10 0.27 -0.48 8.91
C LEU A 10 1.54 -0.17 8.12
N LYS A 11 2.56 0.40 8.76
CA LYS A 11 3.85 0.67 8.11
C LYS A 11 4.55 -0.62 7.68
N GLN A 12 4.45 -1.66 8.50
CA GLN A 12 4.98 -2.98 8.16
C GLN A 12 4.20 -3.60 7.00
N ALA A 13 2.87 -3.49 6.98
CA ALA A 13 2.03 -3.97 5.88
C ALA A 13 2.33 -3.25 4.56
N VAL A 14 2.57 -1.93 4.59
CA VAL A 14 2.99 -1.17 3.41
C VAL A 14 4.38 -1.61 2.93
N ALA A 15 5.32 -1.82 3.85
CA ALA A 15 6.65 -2.33 3.51
C ALA A 15 6.58 -3.74 2.87
N ASP A 16 5.74 -4.62 3.41
CA ASP A 16 5.50 -5.95 2.86
C ASP A 16 4.89 -5.88 1.45
N ALA A 17 3.85 -5.06 1.26
CA ALA A 17 3.25 -4.82 -0.05
C ALA A 17 4.26 -4.31 -1.07
N VAL A 18 5.13 -3.37 -0.67
CA VAL A 18 6.21 -2.84 -1.52
C VAL A 18 7.20 -3.92 -1.90
N ASN A 19 7.61 -4.75 -0.94
CA ASN A 19 8.50 -5.89 -1.20
C ASN A 19 7.85 -6.90 -2.14
N LEU A 20 6.57 -7.21 -1.95
CA LEU A 20 5.82 -8.18 -2.76
C LEU A 20 5.68 -7.71 -4.21
N VAL A 21 5.36 -6.44 -4.45
CA VAL A 21 5.33 -5.84 -5.79
C VAL A 21 6.70 -5.95 -6.48
N ASN A 22 7.77 -5.58 -5.77
CA ASN A 22 9.12 -5.60 -6.31
C ASN A 22 9.66 -7.03 -6.52
N ALA A 23 9.28 -7.99 -5.65
CA ALA A 23 9.68 -9.39 -5.75
C ALA A 23 9.01 -10.12 -6.92
N HIS A 24 7.79 -9.71 -7.29
CA HIS A 24 7.01 -10.32 -8.37
C HIS A 24 7.04 -9.53 -9.68
N SER A 25 8.10 -8.72 -9.90
CA SER A 25 8.30 -7.91 -11.11
C SER A 25 7.07 -7.09 -11.49
N GLY A 26 6.33 -6.58 -10.50
CA GLY A 26 5.20 -5.71 -10.79
C GLY A 26 3.89 -6.38 -11.17
N LYS A 27 3.73 -7.67 -10.86
CA LYS A 27 2.48 -8.42 -11.08
C LYS A 27 1.74 -8.67 -9.78
N ALA A 28 1.60 -7.61 -8.99
CA ALA A 28 0.87 -7.66 -7.73
C ALA A 28 -0.28 -6.66 -7.75
N THR A 29 -1.46 -7.15 -7.37
CA THR A 29 -2.64 -6.33 -7.14
C THR A 29 -2.51 -5.70 -5.76
N ILE A 30 -2.57 -4.37 -5.72
CA ILE A 30 -2.54 -3.58 -4.50
C ILE A 30 -3.94 -3.04 -4.26
N ARG A 31 -4.43 -3.23 -3.04
CA ARG A 31 -5.66 -2.61 -2.54
C ARG A 31 -5.30 -1.67 -1.41
N LEU A 32 -5.47 -0.37 -1.65
CA LEU A 32 -5.29 0.68 -0.65
C LEU A 32 -6.65 1.03 -0.07
N ARG A 33 -6.74 1.17 1.25
CA ARG A 33 -7.92 1.72 1.93
C ARG A 33 -7.53 3.01 2.62
N PHE A 34 -8.14 4.12 2.23
CA PHE A 34 -7.85 5.43 2.81
C PHE A 34 -8.71 5.70 4.04
N ALA A 35 -8.12 6.31 5.06
CA ALA A 35 -8.80 6.77 6.27
C ALA A 35 -9.42 8.16 6.01
N SER A 36 -10.44 8.23 5.16
CA SER A 36 -11.16 9.48 4.88
C SER A 36 -12.46 9.55 5.70
N ASP A 37 -12.79 10.73 6.21
CA ASP A 37 -13.95 10.97 7.07
C ASP A 37 -15.25 10.76 6.27
N GLY A 38 -15.88 9.59 6.45
CA GLY A 38 -17.22 9.28 5.92
C GLY A 38 -17.29 8.51 4.60
N LEU A 39 -16.17 8.27 3.91
CA LEU A 39 -16.12 7.41 2.72
C LEU A 39 -14.89 6.51 2.82
N SER A 40 -15.10 5.21 3.00
CA SER A 40 -14.04 4.20 2.84
C SER A 40 -13.71 4.11 1.36
N ASP A 41 -12.82 4.98 0.90
CA ASP A 41 -12.31 4.95 -0.46
C ASP A 41 -11.30 3.81 -0.53
N GLU A 42 -11.67 2.75 -1.25
CA GLU A 42 -10.82 1.61 -1.54
C GLU A 42 -10.38 1.69 -3.00
N LEU A 43 -9.08 1.68 -3.21
CA LEU A 43 -8.47 1.75 -4.53
C LEU A 43 -7.76 0.43 -4.82
N ASP A 44 -8.20 -0.29 -5.85
CA ASP A 44 -7.53 -1.50 -6.34
C ASP A 44 -6.87 -1.25 -7.70
N PHE A 45 -5.61 -1.67 -7.82
CA PHE A 45 -4.84 -1.52 -9.06
C PHE A 45 -3.67 -2.51 -9.10
N VAL A 46 -3.09 -2.72 -10.29
CA VAL A 46 -1.91 -3.60 -10.46
C VAL A 46 -0.65 -2.74 -10.44
N ALA A 47 0.14 -2.86 -9.37
CA ALA A 47 1.38 -2.11 -9.26
C ALA A 47 2.53 -2.85 -9.95
N ASN A 48 3.17 -2.17 -10.90
CA ASN A 48 4.38 -2.62 -11.60
C ASN A 48 5.65 -2.41 -10.77
N SER A 49 5.68 -1.39 -9.92
CA SER A 49 6.80 -1.14 -9.02
C SER A 49 6.31 -0.40 -7.80
N ALA A 50 7.06 -0.51 -6.70
CA ALA A 50 6.71 0.12 -5.45
C ALA A 50 7.94 0.67 -4.73
N ARG A 51 7.77 1.75 -3.98
CA ARG A 51 8.82 2.38 -3.18
C ARG A 51 8.24 2.87 -1.86
N LEU A 52 8.99 2.66 -0.79
CA LEU A 52 8.71 3.20 0.54
C LEU A 52 9.88 4.08 0.96
N ASN A 53 9.62 5.36 1.21
CA ASN A 53 10.59 6.35 1.68
C ASN A 53 10.11 6.90 3.03
N GLY A 54 10.60 6.31 4.13
CA GLY A 54 10.18 6.69 5.47
C GLY A 54 8.69 6.39 5.70
N ASP A 55 7.87 7.44 5.74
CA ASP A 55 6.41 7.36 5.93
C ASP A 55 5.63 7.64 4.65
N MET A 56 6.30 7.86 3.52
CA MET A 56 5.66 8.02 2.22
C MET A 56 5.83 6.76 1.38
N PHE A 57 4.73 6.29 0.82
CA PHE A 57 4.74 5.18 -0.13
C PHE A 57 4.40 5.66 -1.53
N THR A 58 4.85 4.90 -2.52
CA THR A 58 4.58 5.16 -3.93
C THR A 58 4.48 3.83 -4.66
N PHE A 59 3.39 3.62 -5.37
CA PHE A 59 3.13 2.49 -6.25
C PHE A 59 2.93 3.01 -7.68
N VAL A 60 3.59 2.37 -8.66
CA VAL A 60 3.47 2.75 -10.06
C VAL A 60 2.69 1.67 -10.78
N SER A 61 1.56 2.03 -11.40
CA SER A 61 0.66 1.14 -12.15
C SER A 61 0.65 1.60 -13.61
N GLY A 62 1.43 0.92 -14.46
CA GLY A 62 1.58 1.30 -15.87
C GLY A 62 2.10 2.73 -16.05
N PHE A 63 1.19 3.66 -16.35
CA PHE A 63 1.44 5.09 -16.55
C PHE A 63 1.02 5.95 -15.37
N GLU A 64 0.31 5.38 -14.40
CA GLU A 64 -0.21 6.07 -13.22
C GLU A 64 0.68 5.81 -12.02
N THR A 65 0.78 6.81 -11.14
CA THR A 65 1.55 6.69 -9.89
C THR A 65 0.63 7.06 -8.73
N PHE A 66 0.43 6.10 -7.83
CA PHE A 66 -0.37 6.24 -6.63
C PHE A 66 0.55 6.33 -5.42
N GLY A 67 0.49 7.42 -4.68
CA GLY A 67 1.36 7.62 -3.52
C GLY A 67 0.72 8.52 -2.48
N GLY A 68 1.22 8.41 -1.26
CA GLY A 68 0.67 9.14 -0.12
C GLY A 68 1.45 8.84 1.16
N LYS A 69 0.94 9.37 2.28
CA LYS A 69 1.48 9.07 3.61
C LYS A 69 0.85 7.79 4.13
N VAL A 70 1.64 6.93 4.75
CA VAL A 70 1.15 5.71 5.41
C VAL A 70 0.07 6.05 6.44
N ALA A 71 0.21 7.16 7.15
CA ALA A 71 -0.77 7.63 8.14
C ALA A 71 -2.15 7.99 7.56
N GLU A 72 -2.28 8.17 6.25
CA GLU A 72 -3.56 8.44 5.58
C GLU A 72 -4.27 7.16 5.13
N LEU A 73 -3.61 6.01 5.26
CA LEU A 73 -4.23 4.72 5.01
C LEU A 73 -4.92 4.22 6.29
N ALA A 74 -6.11 3.66 6.12
CA ALA A 74 -6.73 2.79 7.12
C ALA A 74 -6.24 1.34 6.99
N GLY A 75 -5.74 0.96 5.81
CA GLY A 75 -5.25 -0.40 5.56
C GLY A 75 -4.64 -0.57 4.17
N ILE A 76 -3.86 -1.64 4.01
CA ILE A 76 -3.32 -2.07 2.72
C ILE A 76 -3.36 -3.59 2.63
N SER A 77 -3.68 -4.09 1.44
CA SER A 77 -3.55 -5.51 1.09
C SER A 77 -2.84 -5.62 -0.25
N ALA A 78 -1.91 -6.58 -0.37
CA ALA A 78 -1.22 -6.89 -1.60
C ALA A 78 -1.38 -8.38 -1.92
N GLU A 79 -1.75 -8.70 -3.15
CA GLU A 79 -1.92 -10.07 -3.61
C GLU A 79 -1.15 -10.29 -4.92
N VAL A 80 -0.39 -11.39 -4.99
CA VAL A 80 0.31 -11.77 -6.22
C VAL A 80 -0.68 -12.35 -7.20
N ILE A 81 -0.67 -11.88 -8.45
CA ILE A 81 -1.47 -12.46 -9.52
C ILE A 81 -0.87 -13.82 -9.87
N LYS A 82 -1.52 -14.90 -9.42
CA LYS A 82 -1.16 -16.27 -9.81
C LYS A 82 -1.76 -16.59 -11.18
N HIS A 83 -0.91 -16.95 -12.13
CA HIS A 83 -1.28 -17.40 -13.46
C HIS A 83 -1.29 -18.93 -13.54
#